data_AF-A0A1I8CNB9-F1
#
_entry.id   AF-A0A1I8CNB9-F1
#
_cell.length_a   1.000
_cell.length_b   1.000
_cell.length_c   1.000
_cell.angle_alpha   90.00
_cell.angle_beta   90.00
_cell.angle_gamma   90.00
#
_symmetry.space_group_name_H-M   'P 1'
#
loop_
_entity.id
_entity.type
_entity.pdbx_description
1 polymer ?
#
loop_
_entity_poly.entity_id
_entity_poly.type
_entity_poly.pdbx_seq_one_letter_code
_entity_poly.pdbx_strand_id
1 'polypeptide(L)'
;MEEGVKCGCKGVRYCKFCVDSDRIKKFQFEKDPFGDHEVFVYSPAHNKSFKSALKADASLEQIREERNHLDKMGESDLSDLKCLEIEGLLLQLDFVNGEEEKFLAERIDKKEWKLSQSGRRKQDYGPQVAFKHQKVKICRFIGMPDYADIILNKMQQISDEKLGHYQPFELCNLEYDEERLSSIDMHKDDMWIWGNRLISLNLLEGSIMSLEKEKQLVFVDMPRLSLLCMYNECRYQWSHAIFPKHIVGRRIALTMREPGEAFLEGGNMYEAYGKELIRIGNIRLSTA
;
A
#
# COMPACT_ATOMS: atom_id res chain seq x y z
N MET A 1 10.88 15.11 33.86
CA MET A 1 10.89 13.84 33.11
C MET A 1 10.31 14.17 31.75
N GLU A 2 11.12 14.21 30.70
CA GLU A 2 10.58 14.30 29.34
C GLU A 2 9.66 13.10 29.12
N GLU A 3 8.38 13.34 28.84
CA GLU A 3 7.50 12.26 28.41
C GLU A 3 8.10 11.66 27.13
N GLY A 4 8.68 10.47 27.24
CA GLY A 4 9.30 9.79 26.10
C GLY A 4 8.32 9.69 24.94
N VAL A 5 8.82 9.92 23.72
CA VAL A 5 8.02 9.93 22.48
C VAL A 5 7.20 8.64 22.38
N LYS A 6 5.87 8.78 22.37
CA LYS A 6 4.94 7.63 22.32
C LYS A 6 4.95 7.00 20.91
N CYS A 7 4.91 5.66 20.86
CA CYS A 7 4.76 4.89 19.62
C CYS A 7 3.57 3.91 19.71
N GLY A 8 3.01 3.54 18.55
CA GLY A 8 1.88 2.57 18.47
C GLY A 8 2.31 1.11 18.32
N CYS A 9 3.62 0.83 18.36
CA CYS A 9 4.20 -0.48 18.07
C CYS A 9 3.81 -1.57 19.10
N LYS A 10 3.53 -2.79 18.63
CA LYS A 10 3.13 -3.95 19.45
C LYS A 10 3.79 -5.24 18.96
N GLY A 11 3.94 -6.23 19.84
CA GLY A 11 4.54 -7.52 19.49
C GLY A 11 5.98 -7.38 18.99
N VAL A 12 6.28 -8.03 17.87
CA VAL A 12 7.59 -7.97 17.18
C VAL A 12 7.84 -6.65 16.45
N ARG A 13 6.79 -5.86 16.16
CA ARG A 13 6.91 -4.62 15.39
C ARG A 13 7.56 -3.51 16.20
N TYR A 14 8.41 -2.73 15.54
CA TYR A 14 9.18 -1.66 16.16
C TYR A 14 9.34 -0.44 15.24
N CYS A 15 9.79 0.67 15.83
CA CYS A 15 10.08 1.94 15.17
C CYS A 15 11.32 2.56 15.81
N LYS A 16 11.76 3.72 15.34
CA LYS A 16 12.94 4.44 15.89
C LYS A 16 12.92 4.56 17.41
N PHE A 17 11.75 4.84 17.99
CA PHE A 17 11.62 5.13 19.43
C PHE A 17 11.60 3.89 20.33
N CYS A 18 11.40 2.68 19.78
CA CYS A 18 11.28 1.47 20.59
C CYS A 18 12.16 0.31 20.13
N VAL A 19 13.02 0.53 19.13
CA VAL A 19 13.94 -0.49 18.60
C VAL A 19 14.85 -1.05 19.70
N ASP A 20 15.31 -0.19 20.63
CA ASP A 20 16.19 -0.59 21.73
C ASP A 20 15.45 -0.97 23.02
N SER A 21 14.11 -1.09 22.98
CA SER A 21 13.33 -1.48 24.16
C SER A 21 13.54 -2.94 24.54
N ASP A 22 13.38 -3.27 25.82
CA ASP A 22 13.46 -4.65 26.32
C ASP A 22 12.44 -5.58 25.66
N ARG A 23 11.34 -5.03 25.14
CA ARG A 23 10.36 -5.78 24.33
C ARG A 23 11.00 -6.32 23.06
N ILE A 24 11.78 -5.50 22.36
CA ILE A 24 12.35 -5.82 21.05
C ILE A 24 13.63 -6.64 21.20
N LYS A 25 14.47 -6.33 22.20
CA LYS A 25 15.70 -7.08 22.49
C LYS A 25 15.49 -8.57 22.79
N LYS A 26 14.26 -8.98 23.14
CA LYS A 26 13.88 -10.39 23.37
C LYS A 26 13.70 -11.19 22.08
N PHE A 27 13.52 -10.53 20.95
CA PHE A 27 13.35 -11.18 19.65
C PHE A 27 14.69 -11.30 18.94
N GLN A 28 14.91 -12.44 18.30
CA GLN A 28 16.00 -12.63 17.36
C GLN A 28 15.44 -12.37 15.95
N PHE A 29 15.95 -11.34 15.30
CA PHE A 29 15.60 -11.04 13.92
C PHE A 29 16.56 -11.74 12.97
N GLU A 30 16.00 -12.33 11.92
CA GLU A 30 16.80 -12.82 10.80
C GLU A 30 17.51 -11.63 10.14
N LYS A 31 18.82 -11.79 9.87
CA LYS A 31 19.63 -10.69 9.33
C LYS A 31 19.30 -10.37 7.88
N ASP A 32 18.96 -11.39 7.10
CA ASP A 32 18.66 -11.25 5.68
C ASP A 32 17.59 -12.28 5.25
N PRO A 33 16.31 -12.02 5.58
CA PRO A 33 15.21 -12.96 5.30
C PRO A 33 14.94 -13.15 3.80
N PHE A 34 15.60 -12.38 2.93
CA PHE A 34 15.44 -12.43 1.48
C PHE A 34 16.78 -12.64 0.75
N GLY A 35 17.83 -13.07 1.46
CA GLY A 35 19.19 -13.15 0.91
C GLY A 35 19.38 -14.19 -0.19
N ASP A 36 18.52 -15.21 -0.21
CA ASP A 36 18.50 -16.27 -1.22
C ASP A 36 17.43 -16.06 -2.30
N HIS A 37 16.69 -14.93 -2.27
CA HIS A 37 15.69 -14.59 -3.27
C HIS A 37 16.33 -14.15 -4.60
N GLU A 38 15.68 -14.52 -5.71
CA GLU A 38 15.94 -13.85 -6.98
C GLU A 38 15.27 -12.47 -6.96
N VAL A 39 16.07 -11.43 -7.25
CA VAL A 39 15.60 -10.04 -7.25
C VAL A 39 15.23 -9.63 -8.67
N PHE A 40 14.06 -9.01 -8.80
CA PHE A 40 13.58 -8.40 -10.03
C PHE A 40 13.23 -6.92 -9.77
N VAL A 41 13.32 -6.10 -10.81
CA VAL A 41 12.85 -4.71 -10.79
C VAL A 41 11.75 -4.56 -11.84
N TYR A 42 10.62 -4.00 -11.44
CA TYR A 42 9.49 -3.75 -12.33
C TYR A 42 9.73 -2.51 -13.20
N SER A 43 9.60 -2.70 -14.50
CA SER A 43 9.64 -1.64 -15.51
C SER A 43 8.20 -1.28 -15.91
N PRO A 44 7.72 -0.06 -15.58
CA PRO A 44 6.42 0.42 -16.05
C PRO A 44 6.38 0.63 -17.57
N ALA A 45 7.51 0.95 -18.22
CA ALA A 45 7.55 1.14 -19.67
C ALA A 45 7.22 -0.15 -20.45
N HIS A 46 7.65 -1.30 -19.91
CA HIS A 46 7.46 -2.61 -20.53
C HIS A 46 6.34 -3.44 -19.88
N ASN A 47 5.76 -2.94 -18.78
CA ASN A 47 4.78 -3.64 -17.94
C ASN A 47 5.24 -5.03 -17.50
N LYS A 48 6.53 -5.19 -17.20
CA LYS A 48 7.17 -6.46 -16.82
C LYS A 48 8.26 -6.23 -15.79
N SER A 49 8.60 -7.28 -15.05
CA SER A 49 9.73 -7.28 -14.14
C SER A 49 10.91 -8.00 -14.77
N PHE A 50 12.12 -7.47 -14.59
CA PHE A 50 13.34 -8.07 -15.13
C PHE A 50 14.29 -8.44 -14.01
N LYS A 51 14.94 -9.60 -14.15
CA LYS A 51 15.93 -10.05 -13.18
C LYS A 51 17.07 -9.05 -13.10
N SER A 52 17.41 -8.66 -11.89
CA SER A 52 18.44 -7.68 -11.61
C SER A 52 19.63 -8.31 -10.90
N ALA A 53 20.80 -7.66 -11.01
CA ALA A 53 21.98 -7.99 -10.20
C ALA A 53 21.87 -7.47 -8.75
N LEU A 54 20.87 -6.62 -8.47
CA LEU A 54 20.59 -6.09 -7.15
C LEU A 54 20.30 -7.21 -6.14
N LYS A 55 20.52 -6.89 -4.86
CA LYS A 55 20.26 -7.75 -3.72
C LYS A 55 19.05 -7.26 -2.93
N ALA A 56 18.51 -8.09 -2.05
CA ALA A 56 17.35 -7.72 -1.25
C ALA A 56 17.61 -6.51 -0.34
N ASP A 57 18.88 -6.26 0.01
CA ASP A 57 19.32 -5.11 0.78
C ASP A 57 19.50 -3.82 -0.05
N ALA A 58 19.27 -3.83 -1.37
CA ALA A 58 19.39 -2.68 -2.26
C ALA A 58 18.68 -1.42 -1.75
N SER A 59 19.34 -0.27 -1.92
CA SER A 59 18.80 1.05 -1.57
C SER A 59 17.72 1.49 -2.55
N LEU A 60 16.96 2.51 -2.15
CA LEU A 60 15.92 3.08 -3.00
C LEU A 60 16.53 3.70 -4.28
N GLU A 61 17.69 4.35 -4.19
CA GLU A 61 18.39 4.95 -5.33
C GLU A 61 18.83 3.89 -6.33
N GLN A 62 19.43 2.79 -5.85
CA GLN A 62 19.86 1.68 -6.72
C GLN A 62 18.70 1.08 -7.49
N ILE A 63 17.55 0.88 -6.83
CA ILE A 63 16.34 0.35 -7.46
C ILE A 63 15.79 1.34 -8.50
N ARG A 64 15.81 2.65 -8.22
CA ARG A 64 15.38 3.69 -9.17
C ARG A 64 16.28 3.78 -10.39
N GLU A 65 17.59 3.70 -10.19
CA GLU A 65 18.58 3.70 -11.27
C GLU A 65 18.38 2.49 -12.18
N GLU A 66 18.21 1.29 -11.60
CA GLU A 66 17.93 0.06 -12.34
C GLU A 66 16.61 0.17 -13.11
N ARG A 67 15.53 0.65 -12.47
CA ARG A 67 14.24 0.87 -13.14
C ARG A 67 14.37 1.82 -14.32
N ASN A 68 15.05 2.95 -14.14
CA ASN A 68 15.28 3.94 -15.20
C ASN A 68 16.15 3.40 -16.34
N HIS A 69 17.07 2.49 -16.04
CA HIS A 69 17.86 1.80 -17.04
C HIS A 69 16.98 0.85 -17.87
N LEU A 70 16.23 -0.04 -17.20
CA LEU A 70 15.33 -1.01 -17.84
C LEU A 70 14.27 -0.32 -18.71
N ASP A 71 13.69 0.79 -18.24
CA ASP A 71 12.68 1.55 -18.99
C ASP A 71 13.21 2.13 -20.31
N LYS A 72 14.53 2.33 -20.44
CA LYS A 72 15.18 2.86 -21.64
C LYS A 72 15.73 1.78 -22.57
N MET A 73 15.80 0.53 -22.11
CA MET A 73 16.30 -0.58 -22.93
C MET A 73 15.30 -0.92 -24.04
N GLY A 74 15.83 -1.29 -25.22
CA GLY A 74 15.02 -1.78 -26.33
C GLY A 74 14.61 -3.24 -26.12
N GLU A 75 13.58 -3.69 -26.86
CA GLU A 75 13.06 -5.06 -26.75
C GLU A 75 14.13 -6.14 -27.01
N SER A 76 15.09 -5.88 -27.90
CA SER A 76 16.18 -6.80 -28.20
C SER A 76 17.07 -7.05 -26.98
N ASP A 77 17.43 -5.99 -26.25
CA ASP A 77 18.34 -6.09 -25.11
C ASP A 77 17.63 -6.74 -23.91
N LEU A 78 16.31 -6.55 -23.81
CA LEU A 78 15.48 -7.15 -22.77
C LEU A 78 15.21 -8.64 -23.01
N SER A 79 15.26 -9.11 -24.26
CA SER A 79 15.00 -10.52 -24.57
C SER A 79 16.03 -11.49 -23.97
N ASP A 80 17.24 -11.00 -23.68
CA ASP A 80 18.29 -11.78 -23.02
C ASP A 80 18.13 -11.82 -21.49
N LEU A 81 17.29 -10.95 -20.92
CA LEU A 81 17.02 -10.92 -19.49
C LEU A 81 15.89 -11.88 -19.12
N LYS A 82 16.08 -12.60 -18.01
CA LYS A 82 14.98 -13.35 -17.39
C LYS A 82 13.89 -12.35 -16.97
N CYS A 83 12.73 -12.44 -17.61
CA CYS A 83 11.58 -11.62 -17.27
C CYS A 83 10.57 -12.40 -16.41
N LEU A 84 9.77 -11.65 -15.67
CA LEU A 84 8.68 -12.12 -14.84
C LEU A 84 7.50 -11.18 -15.03
N GLU A 85 6.39 -11.72 -15.52
CA GLU A 85 5.12 -11.02 -15.60
C GLU A 85 4.35 -11.21 -14.30
N ILE A 86 3.84 -10.12 -13.74
CA ILE A 86 3.00 -10.16 -12.53
C ILE A 86 1.58 -9.85 -12.98
N GLU A 87 0.78 -10.91 -13.17
CA GLU A 87 -0.61 -10.74 -13.56
C GLU A 87 -1.36 -9.95 -12.47
N GLY A 88 -2.09 -8.91 -12.90
CA GLY A 88 -2.87 -8.09 -11.99
C GLY A 88 -2.06 -7.03 -11.22
N LEU A 89 -0.88 -6.66 -11.71
CA LEU A 89 -0.16 -5.48 -11.24
C LEU A 89 -0.34 -4.33 -12.24
N LEU A 90 -0.84 -3.19 -11.77
CA LEU A 90 -0.94 -1.96 -12.57
C LEU A 90 -0.31 -0.81 -11.79
N LEU A 91 0.66 -0.13 -12.40
CA LEU A 91 1.24 1.10 -11.89
C LEU A 91 0.93 2.24 -12.85
N GLN A 92 0.15 3.21 -12.39
CA GLN A 92 -0.13 4.44 -13.11
C GLN A 92 0.78 5.56 -12.59
N LEU A 93 1.73 6.00 -13.42
CA LEU A 93 2.55 7.18 -13.15
C LEU A 93 1.73 8.45 -13.35
N ASP A 94 2.10 9.53 -12.65
CA ASP A 94 1.45 10.86 -12.74
C ASP A 94 -0.09 10.78 -12.63
N PHE A 95 -0.59 9.94 -11.74
CA PHE A 95 -2.03 9.71 -11.54
C PHE A 95 -2.74 10.99 -11.06
N VAL A 96 -2.12 11.70 -10.11
CA VAL A 96 -2.50 13.06 -9.72
C VAL A 96 -1.45 14.07 -10.16
N ASN A 97 -1.83 15.34 -10.29
CA ASN A 97 -0.87 16.42 -10.49
C ASN A 97 -0.48 17.09 -9.17
N GLY A 98 0.45 18.05 -9.20
CA GLY A 98 0.94 18.74 -8.01
C GLY A 98 -0.11 19.59 -7.28
N GLU A 99 -1.11 20.13 -7.98
CA GLU A 99 -2.21 20.88 -7.36
C GLU A 99 -3.17 19.95 -6.61
N GLU A 100 -3.52 18.83 -7.24
CA GLU A 100 -4.35 17.78 -6.65
C GLU A 100 -3.67 17.14 -5.44
N GLU A 101 -2.37 16.86 -5.51
CA GLU A 101 -1.62 16.37 -4.37
C GLU A 101 -1.59 17.38 -3.22
N LYS A 102 -1.31 18.65 -3.51
CA LYS A 102 -1.32 19.71 -2.48
C LYS A 102 -2.68 19.78 -1.80
N PHE A 103 -3.74 19.79 -2.60
CA PHE A 103 -5.11 19.73 -2.09
C PHE A 103 -5.30 18.51 -1.20
N LEU A 104 -5.04 17.30 -1.69
CA LEU A 104 -5.21 16.05 -0.94
C LEU A 104 -4.43 16.08 0.39
N ALA A 105 -3.16 16.45 0.36
CA ALA A 105 -2.31 16.53 1.55
C ALA A 105 -2.87 17.53 2.59
N GLU A 106 -3.27 18.73 2.17
CA GLU A 106 -3.89 19.73 3.05
C GLU A 106 -5.20 19.22 3.67
N ARG A 107 -6.05 18.53 2.89
CA ARG A 107 -7.31 17.95 3.39
C ARG A 107 -7.06 16.83 4.39
N ILE A 108 -6.12 15.95 4.10
CA ILE A 108 -5.75 14.83 4.97
C ILE A 108 -5.21 15.36 6.30
N ASP A 109 -4.34 16.37 6.28
CA ASP A 109 -3.70 16.91 7.47
C ASP A 109 -4.62 17.72 8.39
N LYS A 110 -5.81 18.12 7.91
CA LYS A 110 -6.85 18.70 8.78
C LYS A 110 -7.43 17.70 9.79
N LYS A 111 -7.36 16.40 9.51
CA LYS A 111 -7.84 15.36 10.42
C LYS A 111 -6.70 14.87 11.32
N GLU A 112 -7.03 14.55 12.56
CA GLU A 112 -6.07 14.02 13.52
C GLU A 112 -5.45 12.68 13.04
N TRP A 113 -4.12 12.63 13.02
CA TRP A 113 -3.35 11.42 12.79
C TRP A 113 -3.26 10.55 14.05
N LYS A 114 -3.63 9.27 13.95
CA LYS A 114 -3.50 8.31 15.05
C LYS A 114 -2.22 7.50 14.92
N LEU A 115 -1.55 7.25 16.04
CA LEU A 115 -0.36 6.38 16.07
C LEU A 115 -0.72 4.98 15.57
N SER A 116 0.12 4.44 14.70
CA SER A 116 0.05 3.08 14.19
C SER A 116 1.33 2.32 14.53
N GLN A 117 1.39 1.06 14.11
CA GLN A 117 2.55 0.20 14.32
C GLN A 117 3.64 0.54 13.31
N SER A 118 4.88 0.18 13.65
CA SER A 118 6.06 0.35 12.80
C SER A 118 6.29 1.79 12.33
N GLY A 119 6.26 2.75 13.28
CA GLY A 119 6.60 4.16 13.02
C GLY A 119 5.52 4.98 12.33
N ARG A 120 4.51 4.32 11.76
CA ARG A 120 3.46 4.95 10.95
C ARG A 120 2.44 5.72 11.78
N ARG A 121 1.75 6.65 11.14
CA ARG A 121 0.44 7.17 11.59
C ARG A 121 -0.65 6.81 10.59
N LYS A 122 -1.91 6.84 11.02
CA LYS A 122 -3.04 6.50 10.15
C LYS A 122 -4.32 7.28 10.43
N GLN A 123 -5.15 7.35 9.41
CA GLN A 123 -6.56 7.74 9.49
C GLN A 123 -7.38 6.69 8.76
N ASP A 124 -8.28 6.02 9.49
CA ASP A 124 -9.13 4.97 8.92
C ASP A 124 -10.53 5.53 8.62
N TYR A 125 -11.05 5.21 7.43
CA TYR A 125 -12.42 5.43 6.98
C TYR A 125 -12.96 4.10 6.49
N GLY A 126 -13.70 3.40 7.34
CA GLY A 126 -14.19 2.06 7.03
C GLY A 126 -14.64 1.33 8.29
N PRO A 127 -15.11 0.08 8.14
CA PRO A 127 -15.51 -0.74 9.28
C PRO A 127 -14.35 -0.95 10.26
N GLN A 128 -14.67 -1.11 11.54
CA GLN A 128 -13.69 -1.65 12.48
C GLN A 128 -13.69 -3.18 12.40
N VAL A 129 -12.51 -3.75 12.16
CA VAL A 129 -12.35 -5.17 11.87
C VAL A 129 -11.55 -5.85 12.97
N ALA A 130 -12.07 -6.95 13.51
CA ALA A 130 -11.33 -7.87 14.35
C ALA A 130 -10.90 -9.08 13.53
N PHE A 131 -9.77 -8.96 12.84
CA PHE A 131 -9.25 -9.92 11.84
C PHE A 131 -9.25 -11.37 12.33
N LYS A 132 -8.68 -11.64 13.51
CA LYS A 132 -8.60 -12.98 14.10
C LYS A 132 -9.96 -13.68 14.29
N HIS A 133 -11.02 -12.90 14.49
CA HIS A 133 -12.36 -13.41 14.78
C HIS A 133 -13.34 -13.19 13.63
N GLN A 134 -12.90 -12.62 12.51
CA GLN A 134 -13.73 -12.23 11.38
C GLN A 134 -14.98 -11.44 11.79
N LYS A 135 -14.83 -10.54 12.76
CA LYS A 135 -15.94 -9.68 13.25
C LYS A 135 -15.81 -8.27 12.71
N VAL A 136 -16.95 -7.70 12.31
CA VAL A 136 -17.05 -6.36 11.74
C VAL A 136 -17.93 -5.49 12.65
N LYS A 137 -17.51 -4.25 12.89
CA LYS A 137 -18.31 -3.21 13.55
C LYS A 137 -18.42 -1.99 12.65
N ILE A 138 -19.66 -1.63 12.32
CA ILE A 138 -19.95 -0.58 11.34
C ILE A 138 -20.22 0.80 11.98
N CYS A 139 -20.51 0.85 13.29
CA CYS A 139 -21.07 2.03 13.97
C CYS A 139 -20.22 3.31 13.94
N ARG A 140 -18.93 3.21 13.59
CA ARG A 140 -18.02 4.38 13.49
C ARG A 140 -17.73 4.79 12.05
N PHE A 141 -18.16 3.98 11.08
CA PHE A 141 -18.05 4.33 9.68
C PHE A 141 -19.32 5.07 9.27
N ILE A 142 -19.17 6.34 8.90
CA ILE A 142 -20.30 7.21 8.58
C ILE A 142 -20.20 7.80 7.16
N GLY A 143 -19.16 7.44 6.42
CA GLY A 143 -18.92 7.88 5.05
C GLY A 143 -17.45 7.95 4.70
N MET A 144 -17.18 8.06 3.40
CA MET A 144 -15.86 8.35 2.86
C MET A 144 -15.60 9.87 2.88
N PRO A 145 -14.34 10.32 2.96
CA PRO A 145 -14.03 11.73 2.79
C PRO A 145 -14.37 12.19 1.36
N ASP A 146 -14.84 13.44 1.22
CA ASP A 146 -15.19 14.05 -0.07
C ASP A 146 -14.08 13.95 -1.13
N TYR A 147 -12.82 14.08 -0.73
CA TYR A 147 -11.68 13.96 -1.64
C TYR A 147 -11.51 12.56 -2.26
N ALA A 148 -12.20 11.52 -1.75
CA ALA A 148 -12.16 10.19 -2.34
C ALA A 148 -12.67 10.19 -3.80
N ASP A 149 -13.58 11.10 -4.15
CA ASP A 149 -14.11 11.20 -5.52
C ASP A 149 -13.06 11.62 -6.54
N ILE A 150 -12.03 12.38 -6.15
CA ILE A 150 -10.91 12.72 -7.05
C ILE A 150 -10.25 11.43 -7.55
N ILE A 151 -10.05 10.49 -6.64
CA ILE A 151 -9.36 9.21 -6.91
C ILE A 151 -10.28 8.31 -7.75
N LEU A 152 -11.53 8.14 -7.32
CA LEU A 152 -12.51 7.26 -7.99
C LEU A 152 -12.81 7.73 -9.42
N ASN A 153 -13.01 9.04 -9.63
CA ASN A 153 -13.29 9.58 -10.95
C ASN A 153 -12.09 9.42 -11.90
N LYS A 154 -10.87 9.71 -11.42
CA LYS A 154 -9.65 9.50 -12.22
C LYS A 154 -9.41 8.04 -12.56
N MET A 155 -9.58 7.14 -11.59
CA MET A 155 -9.51 5.70 -11.80
C MET A 155 -10.41 5.29 -12.96
N GLN A 156 -11.68 5.69 -12.93
CA GLN A 156 -12.62 5.41 -14.01
C GLN A 156 -12.20 6.02 -15.36
N GLN A 157 -11.71 7.27 -15.37
CA GLN A 157 -11.27 7.93 -16.60
C GLN A 157 -10.05 7.26 -17.24
N ILE A 158 -9.12 6.74 -16.44
CA ILE A 158 -7.91 6.08 -16.92
C ILE A 158 -8.23 4.70 -17.49
N SER A 159 -9.08 3.92 -16.80
CA SER A 159 -9.54 2.64 -17.31
C SER A 159 -10.85 2.24 -16.65
N ASP A 160 -11.95 2.38 -17.38
CA ASP A 160 -13.27 1.93 -16.92
C ASP A 160 -13.29 0.41 -16.66
N GLU A 161 -12.61 -0.37 -17.50
CA GLU A 161 -12.51 -1.83 -17.37
C GLU A 161 -11.70 -2.26 -16.13
N LYS A 162 -10.51 -1.70 -15.91
CA LYS A 162 -9.61 -2.17 -14.83
C LYS A 162 -9.86 -1.46 -13.51
N LEU A 163 -10.16 -0.17 -13.56
CA LEU A 163 -10.23 0.73 -12.40
C LEU A 163 -11.62 1.36 -12.18
N GLY A 164 -12.52 1.27 -13.17
CA GLY A 164 -13.89 1.76 -13.06
C GLY A 164 -14.76 0.91 -12.12
N HIS A 165 -15.96 1.41 -11.84
CA HIS A 165 -16.93 0.76 -10.94
C HIS A 165 -16.35 0.34 -9.58
N TYR A 166 -15.36 1.10 -9.07
CA TYR A 166 -14.74 0.81 -7.80
C TYR A 166 -15.68 1.15 -6.64
N GLN A 167 -15.99 0.16 -5.79
CA GLN A 167 -16.84 0.36 -4.63
C GLN A 167 -15.99 0.52 -3.38
N PRO A 168 -15.75 1.76 -2.89
CA PRO A 168 -14.94 1.96 -1.69
C PRO A 168 -15.64 1.34 -0.48
N PHE A 169 -14.96 0.40 0.17
CA PHE A 169 -15.38 -0.24 1.41
C PHE A 169 -14.56 0.24 2.60
N GLU A 170 -13.30 0.55 2.34
CA GLU A 170 -12.37 1.16 3.27
C GLU A 170 -11.41 2.09 2.52
N LEU A 171 -11.04 3.19 3.17
CA LEU A 171 -9.94 4.07 2.82
C LEU A 171 -9.09 4.31 4.07
N CYS A 172 -7.81 3.98 3.98
CA CYS A 172 -6.81 4.25 5.02
C CYS A 172 -5.78 5.24 4.47
N ASN A 173 -5.72 6.43 5.06
CA ASN A 173 -4.54 7.27 4.89
C ASN A 173 -3.46 6.74 5.83
N LEU A 174 -2.29 6.45 5.29
CA LEU A 174 -1.13 5.97 6.02
C LEU A 174 0.00 6.96 5.84
N GLU A 175 0.55 7.45 6.94
CA GLU A 175 1.72 8.29 6.90
C GLU A 175 2.95 7.48 7.31
N TYR A 176 3.97 7.58 6.48
CA TYR A 176 5.31 7.06 6.69
C TYR A 176 6.26 8.24 6.85
N ASP A 177 7.21 8.07 7.74
CA ASP A 177 8.19 9.06 8.12
C ASP A 177 9.53 8.35 8.38
N GLU A 178 10.57 8.81 7.67
CA GLU A 178 11.95 8.33 7.76
C GLU A 178 12.51 8.45 9.19
N GLU A 179 12.26 9.57 9.88
CA GLU A 179 12.75 9.82 11.24
C GLU A 179 12.17 8.82 12.24
N ARG A 180 11.01 8.23 11.91
CA ARG A 180 10.34 7.21 12.74
C ARG A 180 10.74 5.77 12.39
N LEU A 181 11.59 5.56 11.38
CA LEU A 181 11.82 4.25 10.76
C LEU A 181 10.49 3.59 10.36
N SER A 182 9.65 4.35 9.66
CA SER A 182 8.35 3.85 9.25
C SER A 182 8.49 2.74 8.21
N SER A 183 7.73 1.67 8.37
CA SER A 183 7.76 0.53 7.46
C SER A 183 6.46 -0.24 7.53
N ILE A 184 6.19 -1.19 6.65
CA ILE A 184 5.18 -2.23 6.83
C ILE A 184 5.78 -3.59 6.47
N ASP A 185 5.63 -4.56 7.39
CA ASP A 185 6.16 -5.90 7.23
C ASP A 185 5.55 -6.61 6.02
N MET A 186 6.26 -7.60 5.46
CA MET A 186 5.76 -8.46 4.39
C MET A 186 4.47 -9.17 4.82
N HIS A 187 3.37 -8.93 4.09
CA HIS A 187 2.06 -9.46 4.44
C HIS A 187 1.13 -9.57 3.23
N LYS A 188 -0.04 -10.20 3.44
CA LYS A 188 -1.17 -10.16 2.53
C LYS A 188 -2.37 -9.55 3.24
N ASP A 189 -3.15 -8.77 2.52
CA ASP A 189 -4.41 -8.21 3.03
C ASP A 189 -5.47 -9.31 3.18
N ASP A 190 -6.17 -9.31 4.32
CA ASP A 190 -7.26 -10.23 4.66
C ASP A 190 -8.31 -10.39 3.55
N MET A 191 -8.31 -11.54 2.90
CA MET A 191 -9.14 -11.84 1.72
C MET A 191 -10.61 -12.12 2.07
N TRP A 192 -10.91 -12.38 3.35
CA TRP A 192 -12.28 -12.65 3.78
C TRP A 192 -13.16 -11.40 3.80
N ILE A 193 -12.55 -10.20 3.87
CA ILE A 193 -13.25 -8.91 3.93
C ILE A 193 -12.94 -8.00 2.77
N TRP A 194 -11.70 -7.99 2.28
CA TRP A 194 -11.28 -7.10 1.20
C TRP A 194 -11.16 -7.85 -0.11
N GLY A 195 -11.85 -7.32 -1.12
CA GLY A 195 -11.98 -7.93 -2.43
C GLY A 195 -10.76 -7.80 -3.32
N ASN A 196 -11.02 -7.86 -4.63
CA ASN A 196 -10.02 -8.08 -5.65
C ASN A 196 -9.01 -6.94 -5.80
N ARG A 197 -9.47 -5.68 -5.83
CA ARG A 197 -8.59 -4.54 -6.13
C ARG A 197 -8.14 -3.81 -4.88
N LEU A 198 -6.83 -3.80 -4.64
CA LEU A 198 -6.17 -2.96 -3.64
C LEU A 198 -5.51 -1.77 -4.32
N ILE A 199 -5.92 -0.58 -3.92
CA ILE A 199 -5.38 0.67 -4.46
C ILE A 199 -4.42 1.27 -3.45
N SER A 200 -3.29 1.79 -3.91
CA SER A 200 -2.37 2.61 -3.12
C SER A 200 -1.93 3.82 -3.94
N LEU A 201 -2.50 4.99 -3.64
CA LEU A 201 -2.06 6.28 -4.17
C LEU A 201 -0.89 6.81 -3.33
N ASN A 202 0.16 7.28 -4.00
CA ASN A 202 1.39 7.76 -3.39
C ASN A 202 1.53 9.29 -3.47
N LEU A 203 1.62 9.97 -2.32
CA LEU A 203 1.75 11.42 -2.21
C LEU A 203 3.01 11.82 -1.41
N LEU A 204 3.48 13.03 -1.66
CA LEU A 204 4.69 13.67 -1.11
C LEU A 204 5.98 13.00 -1.59
N GLU A 205 6.41 11.92 -0.95
CA GLU A 205 7.62 11.21 -1.32
C GLU A 205 7.33 9.85 -1.96
N GLY A 206 8.18 9.44 -2.90
CA GLY A 206 8.16 8.11 -3.51
C GLY A 206 8.66 7.02 -2.56
N SER A 207 8.34 5.76 -2.85
CA SER A 207 8.85 4.60 -2.11
C SER A 207 8.89 3.37 -3.00
N ILE A 208 9.55 2.31 -2.53
CA ILE A 208 9.50 0.99 -3.18
C ILE A 208 8.41 0.14 -2.53
N MET A 209 7.56 -0.48 -3.34
CA MET A 209 6.73 -1.61 -2.95
C MET A 209 7.51 -2.88 -3.25
N SER A 210 7.76 -3.69 -2.22
CA SER A 210 8.43 -4.98 -2.37
C SER A 210 7.39 -6.08 -2.42
N LEU A 211 7.30 -6.81 -3.52
CA LEU A 211 6.42 -7.96 -3.69
C LEU A 211 7.20 -9.27 -3.53
N GLU A 212 6.63 -10.26 -2.87
CA GLU A 212 7.27 -11.57 -2.69
C GLU A 212 6.33 -12.73 -3.00
N LYS A 213 6.85 -13.70 -3.76
CA LYS A 213 6.22 -14.99 -4.05
C LYS A 213 7.31 -16.01 -4.35
N GLU A 214 7.33 -17.15 -3.63
CA GLU A 214 8.18 -18.31 -3.95
C GLU A 214 9.68 -17.98 -4.19
N LYS A 215 10.29 -17.20 -3.29
CA LYS A 215 11.70 -16.75 -3.42
C LYS A 215 11.97 -15.79 -4.58
N GLN A 216 10.94 -15.19 -5.15
CA GLN A 216 11.04 -14.07 -6.08
C GLN A 216 10.72 -12.79 -5.31
N LEU A 217 11.67 -11.86 -5.25
CA LEU A 217 11.48 -10.53 -4.67
C LEU A 217 11.43 -9.50 -5.80
N VAL A 218 10.32 -8.80 -5.94
CA VAL A 218 10.15 -7.79 -6.97
C VAL A 218 10.05 -6.41 -6.34
N PHE A 219 10.94 -5.51 -6.77
CA PHE A 219 10.88 -4.11 -6.40
C PHE A 219 10.08 -3.31 -7.43
N VAL A 220 9.02 -2.67 -6.97
CA VAL A 220 8.18 -1.76 -7.75
C VAL A 220 8.40 -0.35 -7.22
N ASP A 221 9.12 0.49 -7.96
CA ASP A 221 9.27 1.91 -7.58
C ASP A 221 7.94 2.64 -7.81
N MET A 222 7.33 3.10 -6.72
CA MET A 222 6.14 3.94 -6.69
C MET A 222 6.57 5.40 -6.49
N PRO A 223 6.82 6.16 -7.58
CA PRO A 223 7.21 7.56 -7.44
C PRO A 223 6.07 8.40 -6.83
N ARG A 224 6.39 9.62 -6.40
CA ARG A 224 5.39 10.62 -6.04
C ARG A 224 4.32 10.74 -7.14
N LEU A 225 3.07 10.98 -6.76
CA LEU A 225 1.91 11.12 -7.63
C LEU A 225 1.42 9.84 -8.33
N SER A 226 2.05 8.69 -8.07
CA SER A 226 1.66 7.42 -8.71
C SER A 226 0.54 6.68 -7.98
N LEU A 227 -0.24 5.89 -8.72
CA LEU A 227 -1.23 4.96 -8.17
C LEU A 227 -0.83 3.53 -8.52
N LEU A 228 -0.71 2.68 -7.50
CA LEU A 228 -0.55 1.24 -7.64
C LEU A 228 -1.89 0.55 -7.44
N CYS A 229 -2.24 -0.37 -8.34
CA CYS A 229 -3.37 -1.28 -8.20
C CYS A 229 -2.86 -2.72 -8.23
N MET A 230 -3.10 -3.46 -7.15
CA MET A 230 -2.88 -4.90 -7.07
C MET A 230 -4.23 -5.61 -7.16
N TYR A 231 -4.41 -6.46 -8.15
CA TYR A 231 -5.63 -7.22 -8.42
C TYR A 231 -5.32 -8.63 -8.89
N ASN A 232 -6.33 -9.50 -8.99
CA ASN A 232 -6.21 -10.88 -9.45
C ASN A 232 -5.03 -11.63 -8.79
N GLU A 233 -4.13 -12.22 -9.56
CA GLU A 233 -3.00 -12.99 -9.04
C GLU A 233 -2.14 -12.16 -8.08
N CYS A 234 -1.78 -10.93 -8.44
CA CYS A 234 -1.01 -10.02 -7.61
C CYS A 234 -1.64 -9.84 -6.22
N ARG A 235 -2.96 -9.61 -6.16
CA ARG A 235 -3.70 -9.42 -4.90
C ARG A 235 -3.63 -10.64 -3.98
N TYR A 236 -3.74 -11.84 -4.53
CA TYR A 236 -3.98 -13.05 -3.75
C TYR A 236 -2.72 -13.89 -3.52
N GLN A 237 -1.79 -13.88 -4.47
CA GLN A 237 -0.61 -14.75 -4.44
C GLN A 237 0.64 -14.04 -3.94
N TRP A 238 0.75 -12.72 -4.10
CA TRP A 238 1.92 -11.96 -3.71
C TRP A 238 1.76 -11.35 -2.33
N SER A 239 2.78 -11.52 -1.49
CA SER A 239 2.93 -10.73 -0.28
C SER A 239 3.54 -9.38 -0.63
N HIS A 240 3.28 -8.35 0.17
CA HIS A 240 3.83 -7.02 -0.07
C HIS A 240 4.33 -6.33 1.21
N ALA A 241 5.36 -5.50 1.05
CA ALA A 241 6.02 -4.74 2.12
C ALA A 241 6.48 -3.36 1.65
N ILE A 242 6.72 -2.48 2.61
CA ILE A 242 7.54 -1.27 2.41
C ILE A 242 8.60 -1.26 3.50
N PHE A 243 9.86 -1.34 3.11
CA PHE A 243 10.97 -1.42 4.07
C PHE A 243 11.37 -0.03 4.60
N PRO A 244 11.88 0.07 5.85
CA PRO A 244 12.26 1.36 6.42
C PRO A 244 13.28 2.11 5.56
N LYS A 245 14.24 1.39 4.97
CA LYS A 245 15.28 1.92 4.06
C LYS A 245 14.75 2.48 2.73
N HIS A 246 13.47 2.25 2.43
CA HIS A 246 12.82 2.73 1.21
C HIS A 246 11.85 3.88 1.49
N ILE A 247 11.84 4.39 2.73
CA ILE A 247 11.13 5.62 3.10
C ILE A 247 12.16 6.73 3.23
N VAL A 248 11.99 7.78 2.43
CA VAL A 248 12.77 9.02 2.51
C VAL A 248 11.79 10.15 2.82
N GLY A 249 12.12 10.98 3.80
CA GLY A 249 11.25 12.07 4.24
C GLY A 249 9.85 11.60 4.67
N ARG A 250 8.84 12.43 4.37
CA ARG A 250 7.43 12.19 4.71
C ARG A 250 6.68 11.70 3.47
N ARG A 251 6.03 10.55 3.59
CA ARG A 251 5.21 9.93 2.55
C ARG A 251 3.79 9.69 3.06
N ILE A 252 2.79 10.03 2.25
CA ILE A 252 1.39 9.68 2.52
C ILE A 252 0.94 8.68 1.46
N ALA A 253 0.41 7.54 1.90
CA ALA A 253 -0.29 6.59 1.07
C ALA A 253 -1.78 6.60 1.36
N LEU A 254 -2.61 6.62 0.31
CA LEU A 254 -4.04 6.37 0.44
C LEU A 254 -4.30 4.95 -0.05
N THR A 255 -4.61 4.06 0.89
CA THR A 255 -4.94 2.67 0.60
C THR A 255 -6.45 2.50 0.53
N MET A 256 -7.00 2.09 -0.61
CA MET A 256 -8.43 1.81 -0.76
C MET A 256 -8.68 0.33 -0.99
N ARG A 257 -9.79 -0.16 -0.44
CA ARG A 257 -10.21 -1.57 -0.53
C ARG A 257 -11.68 -1.68 -0.87
N GLU A 258 -12.02 -2.69 -1.67
CA GLU A 258 -13.38 -3.06 -2.05
C GLU A 258 -13.96 -4.16 -1.15
N PRO A 259 -15.30 -4.33 -1.12
CA PRO A 259 -15.89 -5.49 -0.44
C PRO A 259 -15.39 -6.81 -1.04
N GLY A 260 -15.02 -7.75 -0.17
CA GLY A 260 -14.84 -9.15 -0.57
C GLY A 260 -16.16 -9.82 -0.93
N GLU A 261 -16.10 -10.97 -1.61
CA GLU A 261 -17.27 -11.68 -2.14
C GLU A 261 -18.36 -11.95 -1.08
N ALA A 262 -17.95 -12.28 0.15
CA ALA A 262 -18.86 -12.50 1.26
C ALA A 262 -19.76 -11.28 1.58
N PHE A 263 -19.29 -10.07 1.26
CA PHE A 263 -19.96 -8.80 1.53
C PHE A 263 -20.71 -8.23 0.30
N LEU A 264 -20.66 -8.90 -0.85
CA LEU A 264 -21.43 -8.55 -2.05
C LEU A 264 -22.78 -9.26 -2.06
N GLU A 265 -23.71 -8.80 -2.90
CA GLU A 265 -25.05 -9.42 -3.04
C GLU A 265 -24.94 -10.93 -3.32
N GLY A 266 -25.66 -11.74 -2.56
CA GLY A 266 -25.56 -13.21 -2.56
C GLY A 266 -24.51 -13.79 -1.60
N GLY A 267 -23.60 -12.96 -1.07
CA GLY A 267 -22.62 -13.35 -0.06
C GLY A 267 -23.22 -13.53 1.34
N ASN A 268 -22.60 -14.40 2.15
CA ASN A 268 -23.10 -14.75 3.48
C ASN A 268 -23.02 -13.62 4.54
N MET A 269 -22.25 -12.56 4.29
CA MET A 269 -22.13 -11.37 5.14
C MET A 269 -22.89 -10.16 4.58
N TYR A 270 -23.56 -10.29 3.43
CA TYR A 270 -24.20 -9.18 2.73
C TYR A 270 -25.31 -8.51 3.54
N GLU A 271 -26.32 -9.29 3.95
CA GLU A 271 -27.48 -8.74 4.67
C GLU A 271 -27.09 -8.20 6.06
N ALA A 272 -26.12 -8.84 6.72
CA ALA A 272 -25.69 -8.43 8.05
C ALA A 272 -24.79 -7.19 8.05
N TYR A 273 -23.95 -7.02 7.02
CA TYR A 273 -22.93 -5.98 6.99
C TYR A 273 -22.74 -5.35 5.60
N GLY A 274 -22.61 -6.17 4.56
CA GLY A 274 -22.20 -5.74 3.22
C GLY A 274 -23.09 -4.64 2.64
N LYS A 275 -24.40 -4.83 2.67
CA LYS A 275 -25.40 -3.88 2.15
C LYS A 275 -25.25 -2.48 2.78
N GLU A 276 -25.13 -2.43 4.10
CA GLU A 276 -25.02 -1.16 4.82
C GLU A 276 -23.63 -0.54 4.65
N LEU A 277 -22.56 -1.33 4.63
CA LEU A 277 -21.20 -0.83 4.41
C LEU A 277 -21.01 -0.26 3.00
N ILE A 278 -21.59 -0.90 1.98
CA ILE A 278 -21.61 -0.38 0.61
C ILE A 278 -22.37 0.94 0.56
N ARG A 279 -23.55 1.00 1.19
CA ARG A 279 -24.36 2.24 1.26
C ARG A 279 -23.59 3.37 1.94
N ILE A 280 -22.95 3.11 3.09
CA ILE A 280 -22.14 4.09 3.82
C ILE A 280 -20.91 4.50 3.01
N GLY A 281 -20.25 3.56 2.33
CA GLY A 281 -19.09 3.81 1.46
C GLY A 281 -19.38 4.80 0.33
N ASN A 282 -20.65 4.94 -0.07
CA ASN A 282 -21.10 5.90 -1.06
C ASN A 282 -21.48 7.28 -0.49
N ILE A 283 -21.47 7.45 0.83
CA ILE A 283 -21.63 8.76 1.47
C ILE A 283 -20.31 9.52 1.41
N ARG A 284 -20.38 10.83 1.12
CA ARG A 284 -19.23 11.75 1.17
C ARG A 284 -19.37 12.71 2.35
N LEU A 285 -18.33 12.74 3.18
CA LEU A 285 -18.21 13.65 4.30
C LEU A 285 -17.36 14.83 3.86
N SER A 286 -17.90 16.03 4.00
CA SER A 286 -17.13 17.25 3.79
C SER A 286 -15.91 17.23 4.72
N THR A 287 -14.73 17.36 4.14
CA THR A 287 -13.50 17.50 4.94
C THR A 287 -13.13 18.97 5.16
N ALA A 288 -14.06 19.91 4.85
CA ALA A 288 -13.89 21.37 4.73
C ALA A 288 -13.12 21.97 5.91
#